data_AF-A0A9P6XVZ0-F1
#
_entry.id   AF-A0A9P6XVZ0-F1
#
_cell.length_a   1.000
_cell.length_b   1.000
_cell.length_c   1.000
_cell.angle_alpha   90.00
_cell.angle_beta   90.00
_cell.angle_gamma   90.00
#
_symmetry.space_group_name_H-M   'P 1'
#
loop_
_entity.id
_entity.type
_entity.pdbx_description
1 polymer ?
#
loop_
_entity_poly.entity_id
_entity_poly.type
_entity_poly.pdbx_seq_one_letter_code
_entity_poly.pdbx_strand_id
1 'polypeptide(L)'
;MTASPAAAVFARITEHFLADARAALAAGLHDPALDLRPDERELLHGQGDAALREHAQLKLNRVLLLELHAAARGGDIGPLDSAGALDEFMALATSEGFQQHLQRRYPVLLPRLSRMLEGQCAAVVELAARIGSDRALLTELLDRPAGAGAAAVRRRHADVQAALAAHRCHSRCPS
;
A
#
# COMPACT_ATOMS: atom_id res chain seq x y z
N MET A 1 -3.20 19.93 -9.85
CA MET A 1 -2.17 19.37 -10.75
C MET A 1 -2.69 18.06 -11.30
N THR A 2 -2.96 17.97 -12.59
CA THR A 2 -3.31 16.72 -13.26
C THR A 2 -2.07 15.83 -13.36
N ALA A 3 -2.21 14.53 -13.10
CA ALA A 3 -1.11 13.58 -13.24
C ALA A 3 -0.70 13.47 -14.72
N SER A 4 0.60 13.29 -14.98
CA SER A 4 1.10 12.97 -16.32
C SER A 4 0.48 11.65 -16.82
N PRO A 5 0.27 11.47 -18.15
CA PRO A 5 -0.25 10.23 -18.71
C PRO A 5 0.53 8.98 -18.25
N ALA A 6 1.85 9.07 -18.17
CA ALA A 6 2.70 7.97 -17.68
C ALA A 6 2.43 7.65 -16.20
N ALA A 7 2.23 8.67 -15.37
CA ALA A 7 1.89 8.48 -13.97
C ALA A 7 0.51 7.82 -13.80
N ALA A 8 -0.46 8.16 -14.65
CA ALA A 8 -1.77 7.51 -14.67
C ALA A 8 -1.70 6.04 -15.08
N VAL A 9 -0.88 5.70 -16.09
CA VAL A 9 -0.64 4.32 -16.52
C VAL A 9 0.03 3.50 -15.41
N PHE A 10 1.08 4.02 -14.77
CA PHE A 10 1.75 3.30 -13.69
C PHE A 10 0.86 3.14 -12.46
N ALA A 11 0.03 4.13 -12.15
CA ALA A 11 -0.99 3.99 -11.11
C ALA A 11 -1.92 2.81 -11.44
N ARG A 12 -2.44 2.72 -12.67
CA ARG A 12 -3.30 1.60 -13.10
C ARG A 12 -2.62 0.23 -13.02
N ILE A 13 -1.37 0.13 -13.47
CA ILE A 13 -0.59 -1.11 -13.35
C ILE A 13 -0.41 -1.46 -11.87
N THR A 14 -0.11 -0.47 -11.02
CA THR A 14 0.02 -0.69 -9.58
C THR A 14 -1.28 -1.18 -8.96
N GLU A 15 -2.44 -0.63 -9.36
CA GLU A 15 -3.75 -1.11 -8.91
C GLU A 15 -3.97 -2.59 -9.27
N HIS A 16 -3.54 -3.02 -10.45
CA HIS A 16 -3.61 -4.42 -10.85
C HIS A 16 -2.81 -5.33 -9.90
N PHE A 17 -1.59 -4.93 -9.52
CA PHE A 17 -0.78 -5.68 -8.53
C PHE A 17 -1.33 -5.62 -7.09
N LEU A 18 -2.18 -4.63 -6.79
CA LEU A 18 -2.77 -4.43 -5.47
C LEU A 18 -4.13 -5.09 -5.28
N ALA A 19 -4.77 -5.54 -6.35
CA ALA A 19 -6.18 -5.98 -6.34
C ALA A 19 -6.48 -6.97 -5.20
N ASP A 20 -5.67 -8.02 -5.07
CA ASP A 20 -5.88 -9.06 -4.04
C ASP A 20 -5.66 -8.54 -2.63
N ALA A 21 -4.61 -7.73 -2.41
CA ALA A 21 -4.32 -7.15 -1.11
C ALA A 21 -5.42 -6.18 -0.65
N ARG A 22 -5.97 -5.39 -1.60
CA ARG A 22 -7.08 -4.47 -1.33
C ARG A 22 -8.36 -5.23 -1.00
N ALA A 23 -8.65 -6.31 -1.73
CA ALA A 23 -9.77 -7.20 -1.41
C ALA A 23 -9.61 -7.85 -0.03
N ALA A 24 -8.41 -8.32 0.31
CA ALA A 24 -8.11 -8.91 1.61
C ALA A 24 -8.24 -7.90 2.75
N LEU A 25 -7.76 -6.66 2.57
CA LEU A 25 -7.95 -5.57 3.54
C LEU A 25 -9.43 -5.28 3.76
N ALA A 26 -10.20 -5.14 2.68
CA ALA A 26 -11.62 -4.89 2.76
C ALA A 26 -12.34 -6.03 3.48
N ALA A 27 -12.05 -7.29 3.14
CA ALA A 27 -12.63 -8.46 3.78
C ALA A 27 -12.30 -8.52 5.28
N GLY A 28 -11.02 -8.36 5.65
CA GLY A 28 -10.59 -8.37 7.05
C GLY A 28 -11.21 -7.24 7.86
N LEU A 29 -11.33 -6.05 7.29
CA LEU A 29 -12.02 -4.94 7.94
C LEU A 29 -13.53 -5.10 7.99
N HIS A 30 -14.16 -5.99 7.21
CA HIS A 30 -15.60 -6.29 7.26
C HIS A 30 -15.92 -7.53 8.09
N ASP A 31 -14.94 -8.12 8.77
CA ASP A 31 -15.17 -9.22 9.69
C ASP A 31 -16.18 -8.80 10.79
N PRO A 32 -17.30 -9.54 10.95
CA PRO A 32 -18.30 -9.27 11.98
C PRO A 32 -17.77 -9.40 13.42
N ALA A 33 -16.65 -10.10 13.63
CA ALA A 33 -16.01 -10.21 14.95
C ALA A 33 -15.38 -8.88 15.40
N LEU A 34 -15.15 -7.94 14.49
CA LEU A 34 -14.61 -6.62 14.79
C LEU A 34 -15.72 -5.67 15.23
N ASP A 35 -15.69 -5.26 16.50
CA ASP A 35 -16.55 -4.21 17.05
C ASP A 35 -16.11 -2.81 16.58
N LEU A 36 -16.27 -2.56 15.28
CA LEU A 36 -16.01 -1.27 14.64
C LEU A 36 -17.31 -0.59 14.24
N ARG A 37 -17.39 0.70 14.56
CA ARG A 37 -18.44 1.57 14.04
C ARG A 37 -18.23 1.81 12.53
N PRO A 38 -19.29 2.10 11.77
CA PRO A 38 -19.18 2.27 10.31
C PRO A 38 -18.18 3.35 9.87
N ASP A 39 -18.12 4.48 10.59
CA ASP A 39 -17.19 5.59 10.37
C ASP A 39 -15.72 5.18 10.58
N GLU A 40 -15.44 4.39 11.62
CA GLU A 40 -14.11 3.85 11.90
C GLU A 40 -13.67 2.87 10.81
N ARG A 41 -14.59 2.02 10.35
CA ARG A 41 -14.33 1.05 9.28
C ARG A 41 -13.99 1.76 7.98
N GLU A 42 -14.77 2.78 7.61
CA GLU A 42 -14.51 3.59 6.42
C GLU A 42 -13.16 4.32 6.52
N LEU A 43 -12.85 4.91 7.69
CA LEU A 43 -11.58 5.59 7.92
C LEU A 43 -10.39 4.63 7.80
N LEU A 44 -10.44 3.48 8.47
CA LEU A 44 -9.37 2.48 8.44
C LEU A 44 -9.21 1.89 7.04
N HIS A 45 -10.31 1.63 6.34
CA HIS A 45 -10.27 1.18 4.96
C HIS A 45 -9.60 2.23 4.07
N GLY A 46 -10.06 3.49 4.11
CA GLY A 46 -9.50 4.57 3.30
C GLY A 46 -8.01 4.83 3.58
N GLN A 47 -7.59 4.81 4.86
CA GLN A 47 -6.18 5.00 5.21
C GLN A 47 -5.31 3.78 4.84
N GLY A 48 -5.79 2.56 5.09
CA GLY A 48 -5.07 1.34 4.72
C GLY A 48 -4.91 1.22 3.20
N ASP A 49 -5.97 1.52 2.45
CA ASP A 49 -6.00 1.52 0.99
C ASP A 49 -5.04 2.58 0.40
N ALA A 50 -4.94 3.75 1.02
CA ALA A 50 -3.96 4.77 0.64
C ALA A 50 -2.51 4.32 0.92
N ALA A 51 -2.26 3.72 2.09
CA ALA A 51 -0.93 3.23 2.47
C ALA A 51 -0.43 2.11 1.54
N LEU A 52 -1.29 1.13 1.21
CA LEU A 52 -0.96 0.06 0.28
C LEU A 52 -0.51 0.63 -1.09
N ARG A 53 -1.24 1.61 -1.61
CA ARG A 53 -0.88 2.30 -2.86
C ARG A 53 0.46 3.00 -2.79
N GLU A 54 0.66 3.84 -1.78
CA GLU A 54 1.89 4.62 -1.63
C GLU A 54 3.11 3.68 -1.59
N HIS A 55 3.04 2.64 -0.77
CA HIS A 55 4.13 1.69 -0.62
C HIS A 55 4.39 0.84 -1.87
N ALA A 56 3.33 0.41 -2.57
CA ALA A 56 3.47 -0.33 -3.82
C ALA A 56 4.05 0.55 -4.93
N GLN A 57 3.58 1.79 -5.08
CA GLN A 57 4.11 2.75 -6.05
C GLN A 57 5.61 2.98 -5.85
N LEU A 58 6.05 3.19 -4.60
CA LEU A 58 7.48 3.37 -4.30
C LEU A 58 8.34 2.18 -4.72
N LYS A 59 7.81 0.95 -4.61
CA LYS A 59 8.52 -0.29 -4.98
C LYS A 59 8.46 -0.58 -6.47
N LEU A 60 7.32 -0.33 -7.11
CA LEU A 60 7.06 -0.73 -8.48
C LEU A 60 7.49 0.32 -9.50
N ASN A 61 7.35 1.62 -9.21
CA ASN A 61 7.61 2.68 -10.19
C ASN A 61 8.99 2.57 -10.83
N ARG A 62 10.03 2.27 -10.02
CA ARG A 62 11.39 2.13 -10.55
C ARG A 62 11.50 0.94 -11.52
N VAL A 63 10.87 -0.19 -11.20
CA VAL A 63 10.89 -1.38 -12.05
C VAL A 63 10.06 -1.16 -13.31
N LEU A 64 8.87 -0.57 -13.17
CA LEU A 64 7.99 -0.26 -14.30
C LEU A 64 8.66 0.69 -15.30
N LEU A 65 9.41 1.69 -14.83
CA LEU A 65 10.24 2.54 -15.71
C LEU A 65 11.29 1.74 -16.47
N LEU A 66 11.98 0.81 -15.79
CA LEU A 66 13.02 -0.01 -16.43
C LEU A 66 12.42 -0.96 -17.47
N GLU A 67 11.28 -1.58 -17.17
CA GLU A 67 10.60 -2.47 -18.11
C GLU A 67 9.96 -1.71 -19.27
N LEU A 68 9.44 -0.50 -19.06
CA LEU A 68 8.96 0.36 -20.14
C LEU A 68 10.08 0.66 -21.15
N HIS A 69 11.25 1.06 -20.66
CA HIS A 69 12.41 1.31 -21.51
C HIS A 69 12.94 0.03 -22.18
N ALA A 70 12.89 -1.11 -21.48
CA ALA A 70 13.29 -2.38 -22.05
C ALA A 70 12.36 -2.82 -23.18
N ALA A 71 11.04 -2.70 -22.99
CA ALA A 71 10.02 -3.04 -23.98
C ALA A 71 10.15 -2.14 -25.23
N ALA A 72 10.32 -0.82 -25.05
CA ALA A 72 10.51 0.09 -26.18
C ALA A 72 11.80 -0.19 -26.96
N ARG A 73 12.89 -0.53 -26.26
CA ARG A 73 14.16 -0.93 -26.90
C ARG A 73 14.10 -2.30 -27.56
N GLY A 74 13.30 -3.20 -27.02
CA GLY A 74 13.09 -4.56 -27.52
C GLY A 74 12.15 -4.62 -28.72
N GLY A 75 11.37 -3.56 -28.95
CA GLY A 75 10.34 -3.51 -29.97
C GLY A 75 9.04 -4.20 -29.56
N ASP A 76 8.87 -4.54 -28.27
CA ASP A 76 7.64 -5.13 -27.74
C ASP A 76 6.48 -4.12 -27.69
N ILE A 77 6.82 -2.84 -27.66
CA ILE A 77 5.92 -1.69 -27.77
C ILE A 77 6.51 -0.69 -28.76
N GLY A 78 5.69 0.27 -29.21
CA GLY A 78 6.15 1.39 -30.01
C GLY A 78 7.20 2.27 -29.31
N PRO A 79 7.88 3.16 -30.07
CA PRO A 79 8.75 4.19 -29.51
C PRO A 79 8.04 4.99 -28.41
N LEU A 80 8.75 5.43 -27.36
CA LEU A 80 8.11 6.10 -26.21
C LEU A 80 7.46 7.45 -26.53
N ASP A 81 7.82 8.06 -27.66
CA ASP A 81 7.20 9.27 -28.21
C ASP A 81 5.99 8.97 -29.11
N SER A 82 5.72 7.70 -29.42
CA SER A 82 4.57 7.31 -30.22
C SER A 82 3.27 7.45 -29.43
N ALA A 83 2.23 7.85 -30.14
CA ALA A 83 0.87 7.81 -29.60
C ALA A 83 0.49 6.33 -29.37
N GLY A 84 0.23 5.97 -28.11
CA GLY A 84 -0.24 4.62 -27.73
C GLY A 84 0.79 3.72 -27.05
N ALA A 85 2.10 4.05 -27.06
CA ALA A 85 3.12 3.20 -26.43
C ALA A 85 2.85 2.93 -24.93
N LEU A 86 2.29 3.90 -24.20
CA LEU A 86 1.92 3.73 -22.80
C LEU A 86 0.72 2.79 -22.61
N ASP A 87 -0.24 2.78 -23.55
CA ASP A 87 -1.39 1.89 -23.50
C ASP A 87 -0.98 0.45 -23.87
N GLU A 88 -0.10 0.29 -24.85
CA GLU A 88 0.53 -0.99 -25.19
C GLU A 88 1.31 -1.54 -24.00
N PHE A 89 2.10 -0.69 -23.33
CA PHE A 89 2.83 -1.09 -22.13
C PHE A 89 1.90 -1.46 -20.98
N MET A 90 0.78 -0.74 -20.81
CA MET A 90 -0.23 -1.09 -19.80
C MET A 90 -0.79 -2.50 -20.07
N ALA A 91 -1.20 -2.78 -21.31
CA ALA A 91 -1.73 -4.09 -21.70
C ALA A 91 -0.71 -5.21 -21.47
N LEU A 92 0.56 -4.97 -21.82
CA LEU A 92 1.66 -5.88 -21.54
C LEU A 92 1.82 -6.09 -20.04
N ALA A 93 1.91 -5.02 -19.25
CA ALA A 93 2.22 -5.06 -17.83
C ALA A 93 1.13 -5.68 -16.95
N THR A 94 -0.12 -5.71 -17.43
CA THR A 94 -1.25 -6.37 -16.76
C THR A 94 -1.49 -7.80 -17.27
N SER A 95 -0.63 -8.32 -18.13
CA SER A 95 -0.72 -9.71 -18.61
C SER A 95 -0.05 -10.69 -17.64
N GLU A 96 -0.51 -11.96 -17.66
CA GLU A 96 0.12 -13.03 -16.88
C GLU A 96 1.59 -13.27 -17.29
N GLY A 97 1.89 -13.14 -18.59
CA GLY A 97 3.25 -13.30 -19.12
C GLY A 97 4.23 -12.28 -18.53
N PHE A 98 3.77 -11.07 -18.24
CA PHE A 98 4.60 -10.05 -17.62
C PHE A 98 4.93 -10.36 -16.17
N GLN A 99 4.00 -10.95 -15.40
CA GLN A 99 4.31 -11.40 -14.03
C GLN A 99 5.38 -12.49 -14.03
N GLN A 100 5.28 -13.48 -14.93
CA GLN A 100 6.30 -14.53 -15.09
C GLN A 100 7.65 -13.94 -15.53
N HIS A 101 7.64 -12.95 -16.41
CA HIS A 101 8.83 -12.19 -16.79
C HIS A 101 9.47 -11.47 -15.60
N LEU A 102 8.69 -10.74 -14.79
CA LEU A 102 9.18 -10.08 -13.58
C LEU A 102 9.75 -11.08 -12.57
N GLN A 103 9.14 -12.25 -12.40
CA GLN A 103 9.68 -13.29 -11.52
C GLN A 103 11.03 -13.82 -11.99
N ARG A 104 11.21 -13.99 -13.31
CA ARG A 104 12.50 -14.43 -13.87
C ARG A 104 13.58 -13.35 -13.75
N ARG A 105 13.25 -12.09 -14.06
CA ARG A 105 14.21 -10.97 -14.10
C ARG A 105 14.49 -10.37 -12.72
N TYR A 106 13.50 -10.37 -11.83
CA TYR A 106 13.54 -9.81 -10.49
C TYR A 106 12.93 -10.78 -9.46
N PRO A 107 13.58 -11.93 -9.19
CA PRO A 107 13.00 -13.03 -8.41
C PRO A 107 12.57 -12.65 -6.99
N VAL A 108 13.15 -11.60 -6.42
CA VAL A 108 12.83 -11.13 -5.07
C VAL A 108 11.72 -10.08 -5.03
N LEU A 109 11.33 -9.48 -6.17
CA LEU A 109 10.44 -8.33 -6.22
C LEU A 109 9.03 -8.68 -5.75
N LEU A 110 8.36 -9.59 -6.47
CA LEU A 110 6.97 -9.97 -6.17
C LEU A 110 6.84 -10.62 -4.79
N PRO A 111 7.72 -11.54 -4.36
CA PRO A 111 7.64 -12.10 -3.01
C PRO A 111 7.86 -11.08 -1.89
N ARG A 112 8.65 -10.02 -2.12
CA ARG A 112 8.82 -8.93 -1.14
C ARG A 112 7.66 -7.94 -1.16
N LEU A 113 7.01 -7.77 -2.32
CA LEU A 113 5.82 -6.97 -2.44
C LEU A 113 4.66 -7.66 -1.72
N SER A 114 4.35 -8.92 -2.01
CA SER A 114 3.22 -9.62 -1.37
C SER A 114 3.38 -9.68 0.15
N ARG A 115 4.56 -10.08 0.67
CA ARG A 115 4.81 -10.08 2.13
C ARG A 115 4.63 -8.71 2.78
N MET A 116 5.01 -7.63 2.09
CA MET A 116 4.78 -6.28 2.60
C MET A 116 3.28 -5.95 2.64
N LEU A 117 2.54 -6.27 1.57
CA LEU A 117 1.12 -6.01 1.48
C LEU A 117 0.35 -6.82 2.53
N GLU A 118 0.63 -8.11 2.65
CA GLU A 118 0.08 -9.00 3.69
C GLU A 118 0.32 -8.45 5.09
N GLY A 119 1.56 -8.03 5.39
CA GLY A 119 1.91 -7.44 6.68
C GLY A 119 1.17 -6.13 6.96
N GLN A 120 0.97 -5.28 5.95
CA GLN A 120 0.20 -4.04 6.09
C GLN A 120 -1.29 -4.31 6.33
N CYS A 121 -1.89 -5.22 5.56
CA CYS A 121 -3.28 -5.63 5.75
C CYS A 121 -3.48 -6.20 7.16
N ALA A 122 -2.61 -7.11 7.59
CA ALA A 122 -2.66 -7.69 8.93
C ALA A 122 -2.52 -6.63 10.02
N ALA A 123 -1.60 -5.66 9.87
CA ALA A 123 -1.43 -4.58 10.85
C ALA A 123 -2.67 -3.68 10.97
N VAL A 124 -3.34 -3.38 9.86
CA VAL A 124 -4.57 -2.57 9.88
C VAL A 124 -5.73 -3.33 10.52
N VAL A 125 -5.87 -4.62 10.23
CA VAL A 125 -6.91 -5.48 10.85
C VAL A 125 -6.64 -5.70 12.34
N GLU A 126 -5.38 -5.89 12.74
CA GLU A 126 -4.99 -5.97 14.16
C GLU A 126 -5.28 -4.66 14.90
N LEU A 127 -5.01 -3.51 14.28
CA LEU A 127 -5.36 -2.21 14.83
C LEU A 127 -6.88 -2.07 15.00
N ALA A 128 -7.66 -2.50 14.01
CA ALA A 128 -9.12 -2.52 14.07
C ALA A 128 -9.64 -3.37 15.24
N ALA A 129 -9.09 -4.56 15.42
CA ALA A 129 -9.45 -5.46 16.52
C ALA A 129 -9.22 -4.79 17.88
N ARG A 130 -8.05 -4.17 18.07
CA ARG A 130 -7.71 -3.45 19.32
C ARG A 130 -8.63 -2.27 19.58
N ILE A 131 -8.97 -1.48 18.56
CA ILE A 131 -9.91 -0.35 18.72
C ILE A 131 -11.26 -0.83 19.25
N GLY A 132 -11.78 -1.94 18.71
CA GLY A 132 -13.03 -2.52 19.19
C GLY A 132 -12.91 -3.08 20.61
N SER A 133 -11.91 -3.93 20.86
CA SER A 133 -11.71 -4.57 22.18
C SER A 133 -11.45 -3.57 23.31
N ASP A 134 -10.66 -2.53 23.04
CA ASP A 134 -10.24 -1.56 24.06
C ASP A 134 -11.20 -0.37 24.17
N ARG A 135 -12.34 -0.37 23.46
CA ARG A 135 -13.25 0.79 23.37
C ARG A 135 -13.69 1.34 24.73
N ALA A 136 -14.01 0.45 25.68
CA ALA A 136 -14.39 0.84 27.04
C ALA A 136 -13.24 1.53 27.78
N LEU A 137 -12.04 0.95 27.72
CA LEU A 137 -10.82 1.50 28.32
C LEU A 137 -10.42 2.84 27.68
N LEU A 138 -10.56 2.96 26.35
CA LEU A 138 -10.31 4.21 25.63
C LEU A 138 -11.30 5.30 26.03
N THR A 139 -12.56 4.93 26.29
CA THR A 139 -13.59 5.89 26.72
C THR A 139 -13.30 6.41 28.13
N GLU A 140 -12.89 5.52 29.04
CA GLU A 140 -12.46 5.88 30.40
C GLU A 140 -11.21 6.79 30.37
N LEU A 141 -10.21 6.45 29.56
CA LEU A 141 -8.97 7.22 29.44
C LEU A 141 -9.20 8.62 28.82
N LEU A 142 -10.10 8.73 27.85
CA LEU A 142 -10.33 9.97 27.11
C LEU A 142 -11.40 10.88 27.76
N ASP A 143 -12.05 10.41 28.84
CA ASP A 143 -13.21 11.04 29.50
C ASP A 143 -14.32 11.47 28.49
N ARG A 144 -14.42 10.72 27.39
CA ARG A 144 -15.36 10.94 26.28
C ARG A 144 -15.44 9.68 25.42
N PRO A 145 -16.54 9.47 24.67
CA PRO A 145 -16.65 8.32 23.77
C PRO A 145 -15.49 8.27 22.78
N ALA A 146 -14.76 7.15 22.77
CA ALA A 146 -13.69 6.93 21.80
C ALA A 146 -14.26 7.04 20.36
N GLY A 147 -13.62 7.88 19.53
CA GLY A 147 -13.99 8.09 18.13
C GLY A 147 -14.97 9.25 17.86
N ALA A 148 -15.49 9.95 18.88
CA ALA A 148 -16.34 11.14 18.69
C ALA A 148 -15.59 12.42 18.23
N GLY A 149 -14.30 12.33 17.87
CA GLY A 149 -13.52 13.50 17.42
C GLY A 149 -12.21 13.18 16.72
N ALA A 150 -12.11 12.04 16.03
CA ALA A 150 -10.87 11.62 15.34
C ALA A 150 -10.71 12.28 13.95
N ALA A 151 -10.86 13.60 13.86
CA ALA A 151 -10.46 14.34 12.65
C ALA A 151 -8.94 14.56 12.55
N ALA A 152 -8.15 14.11 13.55
CA ALA A 152 -6.73 14.44 13.65
C ALA A 152 -5.85 13.24 14.05
N VAL A 153 -5.87 12.17 13.25
CA VAL A 153 -4.69 11.28 13.16
C VAL A 153 -4.17 11.30 11.74
N ARG A 154 -3.73 12.48 11.30
CA ARG A 154 -2.89 12.64 10.11
C ARG A 154 -1.42 12.55 10.53
N ARG A 155 -0.99 11.39 11.02
CA ARG A 155 0.44 11.19 11.33
C ARG A 155 1.17 10.86 10.04
N ARG A 156 2.07 11.75 9.63
CA ARG A 156 2.99 11.49 8.52
C ARG A 156 3.91 10.33 8.93
N HIS A 157 4.05 9.35 8.04
CA HIS A 157 4.81 8.11 8.22
C HIS A 157 6.27 8.31 8.69
N ALA A 158 6.83 9.52 8.52
CA ALA A 158 8.18 9.89 8.94
C ALA A 158 8.37 9.88 10.48
N ASP A 159 7.34 10.24 11.26
CA ASP A 159 7.50 10.39 12.72
C ASP A 159 7.49 9.03 13.45
N VAL A 160 6.80 8.03 12.90
CA VAL A 160 6.75 6.68 13.48
C VAL A 160 8.09 5.95 13.29
N GLN A 161 8.75 6.14 12.15
CA GLN A 161 10.11 5.62 11.91
C GLN A 161 11.15 6.32 12.79
N ALA A 162 11.02 7.63 13.01
CA ALA A 162 11.91 8.39 13.90
C ALA A 162 11.75 7.97 15.37
N ALA A 163 10.51 7.75 15.84
CA ALA A 163 10.25 7.29 17.21
C ALA A 163 10.77 5.86 17.46
N LEU A 164 10.63 4.96 16.49
CA LEU A 164 11.16 3.59 16.57
C LEU A 164 12.69 3.51 16.44
N ALA A 165 13.33 4.50 15.80
CA ALA A 165 14.78 4.61 15.75
C ALA A 165 15.38 5.17 17.06
N ALA A 166 14.72 6.16 17.67
CA ALA A 166 15.16 6.73 18.95
C ALA A 166 15.17 5.71 20.11
N HIS A 167 14.18 4.80 20.14
CA HIS A 167 14.13 3.75 21.16
C HIS A 167 15.21 2.66 21.01
N ARG A 168 15.75 2.45 19.80
CA ARG A 168 16.86 1.49 19.57
C ARG A 168 18.24 2.06 19.88
N CYS A 169 18.41 3.38 19.88
CA CYS A 169 19.67 4.00 20.30
C CYS A 169 19.85 3.97 21.83
N HIS A 170 18.77 4.04 22.61
CA HIS A 170 18.85 4.05 24.07
C HIS A 170 19.15 2.68 24.70
N SER A 171 19.03 1.59 23.93
CA SER A 171 19.23 0.20 24.38
C SER A 171 20.59 -0.39 23.98
N ARG A 172 21.51 0.42 23.43
CA ARG A 172 22.81 -0.04 22.91
C ARG A 172 24.07 0.65 23.49
N CYS A 173 23.96 1.37 24.61
CA CYS A 173 25.15 1.80 25.36
C CYS A 173 25.42 0.83 26.52
N PRO A 174 26.49 0.00 26.46
CA PRO A 174 26.98 -0.67 27.66
C PRO A 174 27.74 0.35 28.54
N SER A 175 27.48 0.30 29.84
CA SER A 175 28.35 0.91 30.87
C SER A 175 29.68 0.16 30.96
#